data_AF-A0A2U1YTH8-F1
#
_entry.id   AF-A0A2U1YTH8-F1
#
_cell.length_a   1.000
_cell.length_b   1.000
_cell.length_c   1.000
_cell.angle_alpha   90.00
_cell.angle_beta   90.00
_cell.angle_gamma   90.00
#
_symmetry.space_group_name_H-M   'P 1'
#
loop_
_entity.id
_entity.type
_entity.pdbx_description
1 polymer ?
#
loop_
_entity_poly.entity_id
_entity_poly.type
_entity_poly.pdbx_seq_one_letter_code
_entity_poly.pdbx_strand_id
1 'polypeptide(L)'
;MAATAAINIGGRSISTTEGGAKVGTTGPVETDSVVSVGGKGGAYANPLTLTPAASGSAATVVATGKLALGSDGVGGLEVQSAGLLGSFPRIIPALGVNAGLGLSSLGGFSVHLQAGGIDQMRVNYVAGADRYWTVAGSAGGSPILGVSGGNAAIAATWMPAADNAYSLGTATFRYDTVYSATGAINTCDMREKTDIVDCPLGLDFVLALRPKEYRWIVGGQDVERVEDGHMEAVIPAVVAEDGTVLAPERIVREPQYRYVVTPREGRRKHLGLLAQDVRAALPPGTDYAMWTQDDPSNPDSRQGLRPDQLIAPLIRAVQELTVRVQELEAKAA
;
A
#
# COMPACT_ATOMS: atom_id res chain seq x y z
N MET A 1 -58.88 -8.59 -21.92
CA MET A 1 -58.42 -7.21 -22.13
C MET A 1 -58.42 -6.51 -20.78
N ALA A 2 -57.26 -6.32 -20.15
CA ALA A 2 -57.16 -5.53 -18.92
C ALA A 2 -57.04 -4.05 -19.30
N ALA A 3 -57.92 -3.20 -18.78
CA ALA A 3 -57.91 -1.77 -19.07
C ALA A 3 -56.75 -1.10 -18.33
N THR A 4 -55.80 -0.56 -19.08
CA THR A 4 -54.72 0.29 -18.55
C THR A 4 -55.30 1.67 -18.26
N ALA A 5 -55.34 2.09 -16.99
CA ALA A 5 -55.75 3.43 -16.63
C ALA A 5 -54.53 4.38 -16.72
N ALA A 6 -54.62 5.40 -17.57
CA ALA A 6 -53.65 6.48 -17.64
C ALA A 6 -54.25 7.74 -17.01
N ILE A 7 -53.61 8.27 -15.98
CA ILE A 7 -53.97 9.56 -15.39
C ILE A 7 -53.04 10.61 -16.00
N ASN A 8 -53.63 11.58 -16.71
CA ASN A 8 -52.91 12.73 -17.27
C ASN A 8 -53.25 13.97 -16.45
N ILE A 9 -52.22 14.57 -15.83
CA ILE A 9 -52.36 15.84 -15.10
C ILE A 9 -51.30 16.79 -15.65
N GLY A 10 -51.72 17.85 -16.33
CA GLY A 10 -50.84 18.95 -16.77
C GLY A 10 -49.63 18.53 -17.62
N GLY A 11 -49.82 17.64 -18.60
CA GLY A 11 -48.73 17.17 -19.49
C GLY A 11 -47.80 16.10 -18.89
N ARG A 12 -48.10 15.62 -17.67
CA ARG A 12 -47.44 14.49 -17.01
C ARG A 12 -48.36 13.28 -17.03
N SER A 13 -47.83 12.14 -17.48
CA SER A 13 -48.57 10.88 -17.56
C SER A 13 -48.09 9.88 -16.51
N ILE A 14 -49.04 9.29 -15.78
CA ILE A 14 -48.80 8.12 -14.93
C ILE A 14 -49.61 6.97 -15.52
N SER A 15 -48.92 5.90 -15.91
CA SER A 15 -49.56 4.66 -16.38
C SER A 15 -49.15 3.51 -15.47
N THR A 16 -50.13 2.68 -15.10
CA THR A 16 -49.91 1.46 -14.32
C THR A 16 -50.14 0.25 -15.23
N THR A 17 -49.16 -0.66 -15.26
CA THR A 17 -49.32 -1.99 -15.85
C THR A 17 -49.11 -3.05 -14.76
N GLU A 18 -49.65 -4.26 -14.94
CA GLU A 18 -49.28 -5.41 -14.11
C GLU A 18 -47.75 -5.59 -14.19
N GLY A 19 -47.04 -5.14 -13.16
CA GLY A 19 -45.57 -5.11 -13.12
C GLY A 19 -44.94 -3.77 -12.76
N GLY A 20 -45.69 -2.65 -12.67
CA GLY A 20 -45.16 -1.37 -12.15
C GLY A 20 -45.81 -0.11 -12.74
N ALA A 21 -45.51 1.04 -12.11
CA ALA A 21 -45.93 2.36 -12.56
C ALA A 21 -44.83 3.04 -13.40
N LYS A 22 -45.20 3.55 -14.58
CA LYS A 22 -44.35 4.39 -15.42
C LYS A 22 -44.79 5.84 -15.32
N VAL A 23 -43.85 6.74 -15.03
CA VAL A 23 -44.07 8.19 -15.03
C VAL A 23 -43.26 8.79 -16.17
N GLY A 24 -43.93 9.44 -17.12
CA GLY A 24 -43.31 10.03 -18.29
C GLY A 24 -43.84 11.44 -18.57
N THR A 25 -42.95 12.33 -19.02
CA THR A 25 -43.30 13.68 -19.51
C THR A 25 -43.25 13.68 -21.04
N THR A 26 -44.22 14.30 -21.69
CA THR A 26 -44.20 14.54 -23.14
C THR A 26 -43.89 16.02 -23.38
N GLY A 27 -42.62 16.36 -23.59
CA GLY A 27 -42.15 17.73 -23.88
C GLY A 27 -40.81 18.06 -23.20
N PRO A 28 -40.14 19.17 -23.59
CA PRO A 28 -38.96 19.67 -22.89
C PRO A 28 -39.34 19.98 -21.43
N VAL A 29 -38.59 19.37 -20.52
CA VAL A 29 -38.86 19.42 -19.08
C VAL A 29 -38.23 20.69 -18.52
N GLU A 30 -39.04 21.63 -18.03
CA GLU A 30 -38.54 22.75 -17.24
C GLU A 30 -37.81 22.19 -16.00
N THR A 31 -36.72 22.87 -15.62
CA THR A 31 -35.57 22.37 -14.84
C THR A 31 -35.85 21.78 -13.45
N ASP A 32 -37.09 21.74 -12.98
CA ASP A 32 -37.48 21.30 -11.62
C ASP A 32 -38.59 20.23 -11.59
N SER A 33 -38.49 19.20 -12.44
CA SER A 33 -39.42 18.06 -12.37
C SER A 33 -38.96 16.97 -11.42
N VAL A 34 -39.46 17.00 -10.18
CA VAL A 34 -39.24 15.94 -9.17
C VAL A 34 -40.21 14.78 -9.41
N VAL A 35 -39.69 13.59 -9.71
CA VAL A 35 -40.47 12.33 -9.75
C VAL A 35 -40.20 11.56 -8.46
N SER A 36 -41.13 11.64 -7.51
CA SER A 36 -41.08 10.86 -6.26
C SER A 36 -41.84 9.55 -6.43
N VAL A 37 -41.15 8.40 -6.36
CA VAL A 37 -41.79 7.07 -6.32
C VAL A 37 -41.67 6.53 -4.89
N GLY A 38 -42.74 6.67 -4.10
CA GLY A 38 -42.80 6.14 -2.74
C GLY A 38 -43.70 4.90 -2.66
N GLY A 39 -43.15 3.75 -2.28
CA GLY A 39 -43.92 2.55 -1.95
C GLY A 39 -44.11 2.42 -0.44
N LYS A 40 -45.35 2.34 0.05
CA LYS A 40 -45.67 2.03 1.46
C LYS A 40 -45.89 0.52 1.59
N GLY A 41 -44.81 -0.26 1.64
CA GLY A 41 -44.88 -1.72 1.77
C GLY A 41 -43.53 -2.38 1.54
N GLY A 42 -43.18 -3.36 2.38
CA GLY A 42 -41.85 -3.97 2.44
C GLY A 42 -41.37 -4.63 1.15
N ALA A 43 -40.04 -4.50 0.93
CA ALA A 43 -39.14 -5.23 0.05
C ALA A 43 -39.57 -5.41 -1.43
N TYR A 44 -38.66 -5.05 -2.34
CA TYR A 44 -38.77 -5.09 -3.81
C TYR A 44 -39.48 -3.88 -4.44
N ALA A 45 -38.87 -2.70 -4.27
CA ALA A 45 -39.07 -1.63 -5.25
C ALA A 45 -38.41 -2.05 -6.57
N ASN A 46 -39.18 -2.06 -7.67
CA ASN A 46 -38.63 -2.14 -9.02
C ASN A 46 -37.56 -1.06 -9.21
N PRO A 47 -36.46 -1.32 -9.95
CA PRO A 47 -35.40 -0.34 -10.13
C PRO A 47 -35.96 0.91 -10.81
N LEU A 48 -35.86 2.06 -10.12
CA LEU A 48 -36.11 3.36 -10.73
C LEU A 48 -35.04 3.58 -11.79
N THR A 49 -35.43 3.44 -13.06
CA THR A 49 -34.54 3.66 -14.20
C THR A 49 -34.72 5.10 -14.66
N LEU A 50 -33.71 5.94 -14.49
CA LEU A 50 -33.69 7.31 -14.99
C LEU A 50 -32.78 7.34 -16.22
N THR A 51 -33.38 7.49 -17.39
CA THR A 51 -32.65 7.67 -18.65
C THR A 51 -32.56 9.17 -18.93
N PRO A 52 -31.37 9.80 -18.91
CA PRO A 52 -31.23 11.20 -19.27
C PRO A 52 -31.65 11.43 -20.73
N ALA A 53 -32.38 12.51 -21.00
CA ALA A 53 -32.89 12.81 -22.35
C ALA A 53 -31.81 13.27 -23.35
N ALA A 54 -30.57 13.55 -22.90
CA ALA A 54 -29.46 13.96 -23.75
C ALA A 54 -28.10 13.54 -23.18
N SER A 55 -27.11 13.35 -24.07
CA SER A 55 -25.71 13.10 -23.71
C SER A 55 -25.14 14.28 -22.89
N GLY A 56 -24.59 14.00 -21.71
CA GLY A 56 -23.98 15.02 -20.83
C GLY A 56 -24.89 15.55 -19.72
N SER A 57 -26.13 15.07 -19.60
CA SER A 57 -27.04 15.45 -18.51
C SER A 57 -26.88 14.56 -17.28
N ALA A 58 -26.74 15.16 -16.10
CA ALA A 58 -26.72 14.47 -14.81
C ALA A 58 -28.15 14.32 -14.26
N ALA A 59 -28.51 13.12 -13.81
CA ALA A 59 -29.75 12.87 -13.07
C ALA A 59 -29.46 12.93 -11.57
N THR A 60 -29.92 13.97 -10.89
CA THR A 60 -29.82 14.09 -9.42
C THR A 60 -30.93 13.29 -8.78
N VAL A 61 -30.58 12.26 -8.01
CA VAL A 61 -31.54 11.45 -7.25
C VAL A 61 -31.33 11.70 -5.76
N VAL A 62 -32.27 12.42 -5.15
CA VAL A 62 -32.33 12.60 -3.70
C VAL A 62 -33.24 11.51 -3.14
N ALA A 63 -32.65 10.50 -2.50
CA ALA A 63 -33.38 9.42 -1.87
C ALA A 63 -33.10 9.41 -0.36
N THR A 64 -34.14 9.41 0.45
CA THR A 64 -34.09 9.22 1.92
C THR A 64 -34.03 7.74 2.32
N GLY A 65 -33.53 6.86 1.43
CA GLY A 65 -33.46 5.41 1.61
C GLY A 65 -32.48 4.73 0.64
N LYS A 66 -32.47 3.38 0.56
CA LYS A 66 -31.55 2.61 -0.29
C LYS A 66 -31.70 3.00 -1.77
N LEU A 67 -30.69 3.66 -2.31
CA LEU A 67 -30.61 4.07 -3.71
C LEU A 67 -29.70 3.12 -4.49
N ALA A 68 -30.28 2.33 -5.38
CA ALA A 68 -29.55 1.51 -6.36
C ALA A 68 -29.74 2.14 -7.74
N LEU A 69 -28.67 2.70 -8.29
CA LEU A 69 -28.64 3.28 -9.63
C LEU A 69 -27.80 2.36 -10.52
N GLY A 70 -28.46 1.74 -11.51
CA GLY A 70 -27.82 0.98 -12.56
C GLY A 70 -27.81 1.80 -13.84
N SER A 71 -26.67 1.84 -14.53
CA SER A 71 -26.58 2.35 -15.90
C SER A 71 -26.39 1.19 -16.87
N ASP A 72 -27.02 1.29 -18.03
CA ASP A 72 -26.78 0.47 -19.22
C ASP A 72 -25.60 0.98 -20.06
N GLY A 73 -24.86 1.99 -19.57
CA GLY A 73 -23.71 2.60 -20.25
C GLY A 73 -22.66 3.26 -19.33
N VAL A 74 -21.57 3.75 -19.94
CA VAL A 74 -20.39 4.37 -19.28
C VAL A 74 -20.77 5.75 -18.71
N GLY A 75 -21.22 5.79 -17.46
CA GLY A 75 -21.52 7.01 -16.74
C GLY A 75 -21.18 6.84 -15.26
N GLY A 76 -20.26 7.66 -14.76
CA GLY A 76 -19.94 7.73 -13.34
C GLY A 76 -21.08 8.37 -12.55
N LEU A 77 -21.31 7.88 -11.33
CA LEU A 77 -22.34 8.36 -10.42
C LEU A 77 -21.68 8.99 -9.20
N GLU A 78 -21.99 10.27 -8.93
CA GLU A 78 -21.69 10.93 -7.67
C GLU A 78 -22.86 10.70 -6.70
N VAL A 79 -22.59 10.05 -5.56
CA VAL A 79 -23.58 9.85 -4.49
C VAL A 79 -23.15 10.66 -3.28
N GLN A 80 -23.82 11.79 -3.05
CA GLN A 80 -23.80 12.46 -1.75
C GLN A 80 -24.93 11.89 -0.89
N SER A 81 -24.59 11.08 0.11
CA SER A 81 -25.55 10.67 1.14
C SER A 81 -25.51 11.67 2.29
N ALA A 82 -26.56 12.48 2.43
CA ALA A 82 -26.85 13.20 3.66
C ALA A 82 -27.66 12.27 4.59
N GLY A 83 -27.02 11.79 5.66
CA GLY A 83 -27.72 11.21 6.81
C GLY A 83 -28.02 9.70 6.77
N LEU A 84 -27.45 9.01 7.76
CA LEU A 84 -27.91 7.78 8.42
C LEU A 84 -27.31 6.40 8.02
N LEU A 85 -26.64 5.84 9.02
CA LEU A 85 -26.37 4.45 9.41
C LEU A 85 -26.63 3.32 8.39
N GLY A 86 -25.53 2.78 7.85
CA GLY A 86 -25.39 1.34 7.58
C GLY A 86 -25.83 0.81 6.21
N SER A 87 -25.90 1.63 5.16
CA SER A 87 -26.31 1.17 3.83
C SER A 87 -25.39 1.62 2.69
N PHE A 88 -25.04 0.68 1.81
CA PHE A 88 -24.06 0.81 0.73
C PHE A 88 -24.72 1.20 -0.61
N PRO A 89 -24.37 2.32 -1.25
CA PRO A 89 -24.66 2.53 -2.66
C PRO A 89 -23.72 1.65 -3.51
N ARG A 90 -24.30 0.76 -4.31
CA ARG A 90 -23.59 -0.16 -5.21
C ARG A 90 -24.01 0.16 -6.64
N ILE A 91 -23.07 0.60 -7.47
CA ILE A 91 -23.29 0.79 -8.91
C ILE A 91 -23.07 -0.58 -9.56
N ILE A 92 -24.11 -1.11 -10.21
CA ILE A 92 -24.05 -2.35 -11.00
C ILE A 92 -24.28 -1.94 -12.47
N PRO A 93 -23.25 -1.63 -13.24
CA PRO A 93 -23.41 -1.47 -14.68
C PRO A 93 -23.59 -2.85 -15.33
N ALA A 94 -24.32 -2.87 -16.44
CA ALA A 94 -24.78 -4.07 -17.14
C ALA A 94 -23.68 -5.00 -17.70
N LEU A 95 -22.39 -4.71 -17.48
CA LEU A 95 -21.24 -5.45 -18.03
C LEU A 95 -20.32 -6.08 -16.97
N GLY A 96 -20.81 -6.25 -15.73
CA GLY A 96 -20.07 -6.98 -14.68
C GLY A 96 -18.97 -6.17 -13.98
N VAL A 97 -18.97 -4.84 -14.11
CA VAL A 97 -17.97 -3.95 -13.49
C VAL A 97 -18.59 -3.16 -12.33
N ASN A 98 -18.55 -3.64 -11.09
CA ASN A 98 -19.14 -2.89 -9.98
C ASN A 98 -18.19 -1.80 -9.47
N ALA A 99 -18.70 -0.59 -9.23
CA ALA A 99 -18.00 0.46 -8.49
C ALA A 99 -18.86 0.91 -7.31
N GLY A 100 -18.24 1.15 -6.15
CA GLY A 100 -18.96 1.53 -4.94
C GLY A 100 -18.11 2.37 -3.99
N LEU A 101 -18.78 3.34 -3.37
CA LEU A 101 -18.26 4.15 -2.26
C LEU A 101 -19.17 3.92 -1.05
N GLY A 102 -18.61 3.69 0.12
CA GLY A 102 -19.38 3.42 1.33
C GLY A 102 -18.81 4.15 2.53
N LEU A 103 -19.67 4.84 3.30
CA LEU A 103 -19.33 5.40 4.60
C LEU A 103 -20.07 4.58 5.67
N SER A 104 -19.35 4.13 6.70
CA SER A 104 -19.94 3.43 7.83
C SER A 104 -20.16 4.39 9.00
N SER A 105 -21.21 4.17 9.77
CA SER A 105 -21.61 5.00 10.91
C SER A 105 -20.62 5.03 12.08
N LEU A 106 -19.61 4.18 12.03
CA LEU A 106 -18.53 4.10 13.01
C LEU A 106 -17.25 4.76 12.48
N GLY A 107 -17.33 5.68 11.49
CA GLY A 107 -16.17 6.41 10.97
C GLY A 107 -15.34 5.65 9.95
N GLY A 108 -15.83 4.50 9.47
CA GLY A 108 -15.19 3.75 8.39
C GLY A 108 -15.54 4.27 7.00
N PHE A 109 -14.64 4.06 6.04
CA PHE A 109 -14.89 4.34 4.63
C PHE A 109 -14.39 3.19 3.77
N SER A 110 -15.10 2.89 2.69
CA SER A 110 -14.68 1.91 1.70
C SER A 110 -14.79 2.43 0.27
N VAL A 111 -13.79 2.07 -0.53
CA VAL A 111 -13.78 2.20 -1.99
C VAL A 111 -13.65 0.81 -2.57
N HIS A 112 -14.52 0.47 -3.51
CA HIS A 112 -14.48 -0.82 -4.17
C HIS A 112 -14.67 -0.66 -5.68
N LEU A 113 -13.71 -1.20 -6.44
CA LEU A 113 -13.81 -1.41 -7.89
C LEU A 113 -13.72 -2.91 -8.15
N GLN A 114 -14.71 -3.45 -8.84
CA GLN A 114 -14.86 -4.86 -9.18
C GLN A 114 -15.08 -4.98 -10.68
N ALA A 115 -14.48 -5.96 -11.34
CA ALA A 115 -14.75 -6.27 -12.75
C ALA A 115 -14.82 -7.78 -12.94
N GLY A 116 -15.84 -8.27 -13.66
CA GLY A 116 -16.05 -9.70 -13.92
C GLY A 116 -16.24 -10.54 -12.65
N GLY A 117 -16.73 -9.95 -11.56
CA GLY A 117 -16.83 -10.62 -10.25
C GLY A 117 -15.56 -10.59 -9.40
N ILE A 118 -14.49 -9.93 -9.85
CA ILE A 118 -13.18 -9.88 -9.19
C ILE A 118 -12.93 -8.49 -8.63
N ASP A 119 -12.53 -8.38 -7.36
CA ASP A 119 -12.07 -7.11 -6.79
C ASP A 119 -10.80 -6.67 -7.54
N GLN A 120 -10.82 -5.51 -8.18
CA GLN A 120 -9.65 -4.90 -8.81
C GLN A 120 -8.91 -4.01 -7.81
N MET A 121 -9.68 -3.26 -7.02
CA MET A 121 -9.15 -2.41 -5.96
C MET A 121 -10.14 -2.37 -4.81
N ARG A 122 -9.63 -2.53 -3.59
CA ARG A 122 -10.40 -2.37 -2.38
C ARG A 122 -9.60 -1.59 -1.35
N VAL A 123 -10.14 -0.44 -0.96
CA VAL A 123 -9.65 0.36 0.15
C VAL A 123 -10.68 0.27 1.25
N ASN A 124 -10.27 -0.18 2.44
CA ASN A 124 -11.16 -0.19 3.60
C ASN A 124 -10.48 0.45 4.79
N TYR A 125 -11.21 1.35 5.41
CA TYR A 125 -10.95 1.86 6.74
C TYR A 125 -12.13 1.48 7.64
N VAL A 126 -11.83 0.89 8.79
CA VAL A 126 -12.79 0.67 9.88
C VAL A 126 -12.17 1.33 11.10
N ALA A 127 -12.88 2.25 11.76
CA ALA A 127 -12.34 2.90 12.94
C ALA A 127 -11.96 1.85 14.00
N GLY A 128 -10.72 1.94 14.50
CA GLY A 128 -10.16 0.99 15.47
C GLY A 128 -9.56 -0.28 14.88
N ALA A 129 -9.64 -0.53 13.57
CA ALA A 129 -8.97 -1.65 12.90
C ALA A 129 -7.80 -1.19 12.04
N ASP A 130 -6.97 -2.15 11.63
CA ASP A 130 -5.84 -1.88 10.76
C ASP A 130 -6.27 -1.41 9.36
N ARG A 131 -5.46 -0.53 8.76
CA ARG A 131 -5.71 0.01 7.42
C ARG A 131 -5.54 -1.10 6.38
N TYR A 132 -6.56 -1.33 5.55
CA TYR A 132 -6.49 -2.30 4.47
C TYR A 132 -6.46 -1.58 3.11
N TRP A 133 -5.32 -1.66 2.43
CA TRP A 133 -5.21 -1.32 1.01
C TRP A 133 -4.89 -2.61 0.25
N THR A 134 -5.82 -3.02 -0.59
CA THR A 134 -5.71 -4.25 -1.37
C THR A 134 -5.85 -3.91 -2.84
N VAL A 135 -4.80 -4.19 -3.62
CA VAL A 135 -4.89 -4.27 -5.09
C VAL A 135 -4.98 -5.75 -5.43
N ALA A 136 -6.20 -6.20 -5.73
CA ALA A 136 -6.46 -7.56 -6.13
C ALA A 136 -6.46 -7.62 -7.67
N GLY A 137 -5.71 -8.57 -8.21
CA GLY A 137 -5.60 -8.75 -9.65
C GLY A 137 -5.50 -10.22 -9.95
N SER A 138 -6.59 -10.97 -9.77
CA SER A 138 -6.88 -12.24 -10.46
C SER A 138 -8.13 -12.90 -9.86
N ALA A 139 -8.89 -13.62 -10.69
CA ALA A 139 -9.97 -14.49 -10.25
C ALA A 139 -9.43 -15.59 -9.32
N GLY A 140 -9.73 -15.50 -8.02
CA GLY A 140 -9.45 -16.56 -7.05
C GLY A 140 -8.03 -16.57 -6.44
N GLY A 141 -7.22 -15.53 -6.64
CA GLY A 141 -5.88 -15.41 -6.06
C GLY A 141 -5.79 -14.45 -4.87
N SER A 142 -4.80 -14.67 -3.99
CA SER A 142 -4.38 -13.68 -2.98
C SER A 142 -4.07 -12.33 -3.63
N PRO A 143 -4.26 -11.20 -2.94
CA PRO A 143 -3.97 -9.88 -3.51
C PRO A 143 -2.51 -9.75 -3.93
N ILE A 144 -2.25 -9.05 -5.04
CA ILE A 144 -0.88 -8.84 -5.56
C ILE A 144 -0.08 -7.99 -4.57
N LEU A 145 -0.72 -6.98 -3.99
CA LEU A 145 -0.20 -6.18 -2.88
C LEU A 145 -1.31 -6.02 -1.84
N GLY A 146 -1.02 -6.44 -0.61
CA GLY A 146 -1.86 -6.20 0.55
C GLY A 146 -1.05 -5.52 1.65
N VAL A 147 -1.58 -4.43 2.19
CA VAL A 147 -1.08 -3.83 3.44
C VAL A 147 -2.12 -4.02 4.53
N SER A 148 -1.69 -4.56 5.67
CA SER A 148 -2.54 -4.75 6.85
C SER A 148 -1.68 -4.79 8.12
N GLY A 149 -2.08 -4.05 9.14
CA GLY A 149 -1.55 -4.21 10.51
C GLY A 149 -0.05 -4.06 10.67
N GLY A 150 0.57 -3.20 9.85
CA GLY A 150 2.01 -2.97 9.86
C GLY A 150 2.80 -3.84 8.88
N ASN A 151 2.15 -4.78 8.19
CA ASN A 151 2.80 -5.64 7.22
C ASN A 151 2.36 -5.28 5.80
N ALA A 152 3.31 -5.32 4.87
CA ALA A 152 3.05 -5.33 3.43
C ALA A 152 3.43 -6.70 2.89
N ALA A 153 2.51 -7.35 2.18
CA ALA A 153 2.75 -8.63 1.52
C ALA A 153 2.56 -8.49 0.00
N ILE A 154 3.47 -9.10 -0.76
CA ILE A 154 3.44 -9.14 -2.21
C ILE A 154 3.37 -10.60 -2.64
N ALA A 155 2.32 -11.00 -3.36
CA ALA A 155 2.13 -12.37 -3.84
C ALA A 155 2.86 -12.65 -5.18
N ALA A 156 3.73 -11.74 -5.59
CA ALA A 156 4.52 -11.74 -6.82
C ALA A 156 5.97 -11.35 -6.53
N THR A 157 6.84 -11.42 -7.53
CA THR A 157 8.24 -10.99 -7.39
C THR A 157 8.31 -9.48 -7.14
N TRP A 158 8.95 -9.09 -6.03
CA TRP A 158 9.33 -7.70 -5.80
C TRP A 158 10.61 -7.39 -6.57
N MET A 159 10.51 -6.50 -7.57
CA MET A 159 11.62 -6.14 -8.46
C MET A 159 11.72 -4.62 -8.63
N PRO A 160 12.92 -4.05 -8.87
CA PRO A 160 13.07 -2.65 -9.22
C PRO A 160 12.49 -2.35 -10.62
N ALA A 161 12.09 -1.10 -10.86
CA ALA A 161 11.52 -0.68 -12.14
C ALA A 161 12.55 -0.59 -13.29
N ALA A 162 13.84 -0.49 -12.95
CA ALA A 162 14.95 -0.48 -13.90
C ALA A 162 16.14 -1.23 -13.31
N ASP A 163 16.90 -1.90 -14.17
CA ASP A 163 18.07 -2.69 -13.81
C ASP A 163 19.19 -1.81 -13.22
N ASN A 164 19.83 -2.28 -12.16
CA ASN A 164 20.95 -1.63 -11.46
C ASN A 164 20.76 -0.14 -11.08
N ALA A 165 19.51 0.33 -10.93
CA ALA A 165 19.22 1.76 -10.71
C ALA A 165 18.71 2.11 -9.29
N TYR A 166 18.34 1.12 -8.48
CA TYR A 166 17.69 1.33 -7.19
C TYR A 166 18.38 0.53 -6.08
N SER A 167 18.51 1.15 -4.90
CA SER A 167 19.05 0.52 -3.69
C SER A 167 17.94 0.02 -2.77
N LEU A 168 18.23 -1.05 -2.01
CA LEU A 168 17.36 -1.52 -0.93
C LEU A 168 17.78 -0.86 0.39
N GLY A 169 17.08 0.22 0.74
CA GLY A 169 17.41 1.05 1.91
C GLY A 169 18.43 2.15 1.60
N THR A 170 18.77 2.93 2.62
CA THR A 170 19.71 4.06 2.55
C THR A 170 20.59 4.09 3.81
N ALA A 171 21.61 4.96 3.83
CA ALA A 171 22.47 5.18 5.01
C ALA A 171 21.68 5.47 6.31
N THR A 172 20.59 6.23 6.17
CA THR A 172 19.72 6.60 7.30
C THR A 172 18.63 5.57 7.56
N PHE A 173 18.08 4.94 6.51
CA PHE A 173 16.98 3.98 6.61
C PHE A 173 17.44 2.58 6.18
N ARG A 174 18.06 1.88 7.13
CA ARG A 174 18.59 0.52 6.95
C ARG A 174 17.59 -0.51 7.46
N TYR A 175 17.44 -1.60 6.71
CA TYR A 175 16.75 -2.77 7.22
C TYR A 175 17.60 -3.42 8.32
N ASP A 176 16.96 -3.87 9.39
CA ASP A 176 17.63 -4.58 10.49
C ASP A 176 18.21 -5.92 10.02
N THR A 177 17.40 -6.71 9.32
CA THR A 177 17.76 -8.06 8.89
C THR A 177 17.02 -8.42 7.58
N VAL A 178 17.66 -9.20 6.72
CA VAL A 178 17.02 -9.89 5.59
C VAL A 178 16.96 -11.39 5.91
N TYR A 179 15.76 -11.96 5.88
CA TYR A 179 15.55 -13.40 6.12
C TYR A 179 15.14 -14.09 4.82
N SER A 180 16.00 -14.97 4.31
CA SER A 180 15.82 -15.65 3.02
C SER A 180 16.18 -17.13 3.11
N ALA A 181 15.60 -17.96 2.23
CA ALA A 181 15.90 -19.38 2.15
C ALA A 181 17.30 -19.67 1.55
N THR A 182 17.78 -18.78 0.67
CA THR A 182 19.10 -18.84 0.03
C THR A 182 19.80 -17.48 0.14
N GLY A 183 21.12 -17.46 -0.02
CA GLY A 183 21.91 -16.22 -0.05
C GLY A 183 21.60 -15.33 -1.27
N ALA A 184 22.05 -14.08 -1.20
CA ALA A 184 21.92 -13.14 -2.31
C ALA A 184 22.81 -13.55 -3.50
N ILE A 185 22.28 -13.41 -4.72
CA ILE A 185 23.03 -13.62 -5.96
C ILE A 185 23.71 -12.29 -6.32
N ASN A 186 25.04 -12.31 -6.49
CA ASN A 186 25.81 -11.20 -7.03
C ASN A 186 26.33 -11.59 -8.42
N THR A 187 25.87 -10.89 -9.46
CA THR A 187 26.36 -11.12 -10.84
C THR A 187 27.84 -10.81 -10.93
N CYS A 188 28.63 -11.75 -11.45
CA CYS A 188 30.09 -11.67 -11.47
C CYS A 188 30.72 -12.02 -12.83
N ASP A 189 29.97 -11.84 -13.92
CA ASP A 189 30.36 -12.20 -15.29
C ASP A 189 31.59 -11.43 -15.78
N MET A 190 32.48 -12.11 -16.52
CA MET A 190 33.70 -11.51 -17.10
C MET A 190 33.36 -10.45 -18.16
N ARG A 191 32.25 -10.61 -18.90
CA ARG A 191 31.86 -9.72 -20.01
C ARG A 191 31.43 -8.33 -19.53
N GLU A 192 31.11 -8.21 -18.25
CA GLU A 192 30.66 -6.98 -17.60
C GLU A 192 31.81 -6.26 -16.87
N LYS A 193 33.05 -6.75 -17.02
CA LYS A 193 34.22 -6.25 -16.29
C LYS A 193 35.34 -5.87 -17.25
N THR A 194 36.09 -4.85 -16.86
CA THR A 194 37.32 -4.40 -17.51
C THR A 194 38.45 -4.38 -16.48
N ASP A 195 39.69 -4.16 -16.93
CA ASP A 195 40.88 -3.98 -16.08
C ASP A 195 41.08 -5.14 -15.09
N ILE A 196 40.83 -6.36 -15.56
CA ILE A 196 40.90 -7.57 -14.73
C ILE A 196 42.36 -7.93 -14.51
N VAL A 197 42.80 -7.81 -13.26
CA VAL A 197 44.14 -8.21 -12.78
C VAL A 197 44.01 -9.15 -11.58
N ASP A 198 45.08 -9.89 -11.28
CA ASP A 198 45.14 -10.73 -10.09
C ASP A 198 44.99 -9.91 -8.80
N CYS A 199 44.44 -10.54 -7.76
CA CYS A 199 44.19 -9.86 -6.48
C CYS A 199 45.52 -9.39 -5.85
N PRO A 200 45.72 -8.08 -5.64
CA PRO A 200 46.96 -7.55 -5.08
C PRO A 200 47.04 -7.68 -3.56
N LEU A 201 45.92 -8.01 -2.90
CA LEU A 201 45.85 -8.22 -1.46
C LEU A 201 45.93 -9.71 -1.16
N GLY A 202 46.83 -10.10 -0.27
CA GLY A 202 47.09 -11.50 0.07
C GLY A 202 47.36 -11.71 1.56
N LEU A 203 48.32 -12.57 1.87
CA LEU A 203 48.60 -13.03 3.23
C LEU A 203 48.94 -11.88 4.18
N ASP A 204 49.78 -10.94 3.76
CA ASP A 204 50.20 -9.82 4.62
C ASP A 204 49.02 -8.93 5.00
N PHE A 205 48.07 -8.69 4.08
CA PHE A 205 46.84 -7.95 4.36
C PHE A 205 45.97 -8.71 5.36
N VAL A 206 45.74 -10.01 5.15
CA VAL A 206 44.92 -10.85 6.04
C VAL A 206 45.52 -10.91 7.45
N LEU A 207 46.84 -11.00 7.58
CA LEU A 207 47.54 -11.00 8.86
C LEU A 207 47.46 -9.65 9.59
N ALA A 208 47.30 -8.54 8.85
CA ALA A 208 47.09 -7.22 9.43
C ALA A 208 45.66 -7.02 9.97
N LEU A 209 44.68 -7.82 9.52
CA LEU A 209 43.29 -7.73 9.98
C LEU A 209 43.16 -8.16 11.45
N ARG A 210 42.23 -7.52 12.15
CA ARG A 210 41.99 -7.73 13.58
C ARG A 210 40.54 -8.15 13.84
N PRO A 211 40.18 -9.44 13.75
CA PRO A 211 38.85 -9.91 14.12
C PRO A 211 38.51 -9.54 15.56
N LYS A 212 37.29 -9.06 15.78
CA LYS A 212 36.78 -8.60 17.08
C LYS A 212 35.47 -9.30 17.44
N GLU A 213 35.26 -9.48 18.73
CA GLU A 213 33.95 -9.71 19.32
C GLU A 213 33.40 -8.36 19.81
N TYR A 214 32.15 -8.04 19.47
CA TYR A 214 31.51 -6.80 19.89
C TYR A 214 30.01 -6.96 20.14
N ARG A 215 29.42 -5.98 20.83
CA ARG A 215 27.96 -5.78 20.87
C ARG A 215 27.64 -4.40 20.34
N TRP A 216 26.46 -4.26 19.77
CA TRP A 216 25.96 -2.95 19.38
C TRP A 216 25.56 -2.14 20.62
N ILE A 217 25.98 -0.87 20.68
CA ILE A 217 25.44 0.08 21.66
C ILE A 217 23.92 0.21 21.44
N VAL A 218 23.52 0.33 20.18
CA VAL A 218 22.12 0.32 19.74
C VAL A 218 21.95 -0.86 18.77
N GLY A 219 21.37 -1.96 19.26
CA GLY A 219 21.18 -3.21 18.50
C GLY A 219 19.84 -3.31 17.78
N GLY A 220 19.00 -2.28 17.83
CA GLY A 220 17.76 -2.21 17.10
C GLY A 220 16.98 -0.94 17.43
N GLN A 221 15.84 -0.77 16.77
CA GLN A 221 14.85 0.25 17.11
C GLN A 221 13.52 -0.45 17.34
N ASP A 222 12.85 -0.10 18.43
CA ASP A 222 11.47 -0.50 18.67
C ASP A 222 10.56 0.63 18.14
N VAL A 223 9.51 0.26 17.41
CA VAL A 223 8.56 1.20 16.82
C VAL A 223 7.22 1.01 17.50
N GLU A 224 6.81 2.01 18.26
CA GLU A 224 5.56 2.00 19.01
C GLU A 224 4.58 3.01 18.44
N ARG A 225 3.31 2.62 18.38
CA ARG A 225 2.22 3.52 18.00
C ARG A 225 1.66 4.12 19.28
N VAL A 226 2.03 5.36 19.57
CA VAL A 226 1.60 6.08 20.77
C VAL A 226 0.46 7.01 20.40
N GLU A 227 -0.54 7.10 21.27
CA GLU A 227 -1.64 8.06 21.13
C GLU A 227 -1.12 9.48 21.36
N ASP A 228 -1.34 10.36 20.39
CA ASP A 228 -0.82 11.73 20.33
C ASP A 228 -2.00 12.70 20.19
N GLY A 229 -2.88 12.67 21.18
CA GLY A 229 -4.09 13.50 21.25
C GLY A 229 -5.30 12.90 20.54
N HIS A 230 -6.33 13.74 20.36
CA HIS A 230 -7.57 13.34 19.71
C HIS A 230 -8.03 14.45 18.77
N MET A 231 -8.59 14.09 17.62
CA MET A 231 -9.41 15.02 16.86
C MET A 231 -10.83 15.01 17.41
N GLU A 232 -11.35 16.21 17.67
CA GLU A 232 -12.77 16.40 17.95
C GLU A 232 -13.46 16.92 16.69
N ALA A 233 -14.42 16.15 16.18
CA ALA A 233 -15.32 16.59 15.13
C ALA A 233 -16.72 16.76 15.71
N VAL A 234 -17.27 17.96 15.59
CA VAL A 234 -18.67 18.23 15.92
C VAL A 234 -19.51 17.82 14.72
N ILE A 235 -20.31 16.77 14.89
CA ILE A 235 -21.33 16.39 13.88
C ILE A 235 -22.60 17.15 14.25
N PRO A 236 -23.02 18.15 13.45
CA PRO A 236 -24.18 18.97 13.77
C PRO A 236 -25.46 18.12 13.81
N ALA A 237 -26.45 18.57 14.58
CA ALA A 237 -27.75 17.94 14.62
C ALA A 237 -28.41 17.93 13.21
N VAL A 238 -29.03 16.82 12.86
CA VAL A 238 -29.86 16.72 11.66
C VAL A 238 -31.29 16.97 12.07
N VAL A 239 -31.85 18.08 11.60
CA VAL A 239 -33.22 18.53 11.89
C VAL A 239 -34.03 18.51 10.60
N ALA A 240 -35.23 17.92 10.64
CA ALA A 240 -36.18 17.95 9.54
C ALA A 240 -36.75 19.37 9.36
N GLU A 241 -37.30 19.68 8.19
CA GLU A 241 -37.93 20.99 7.90
C GLU A 241 -39.09 21.33 8.86
N ASP A 242 -39.74 20.32 9.43
CA ASP A 242 -40.80 20.46 10.43
C ASP A 242 -40.29 20.68 11.86
N GLY A 243 -38.97 20.80 12.04
CA GLY A 243 -38.31 20.99 13.33
C GLY A 243 -38.06 19.70 14.13
N THR A 244 -38.45 18.53 13.60
CA THR A 244 -38.19 17.25 14.26
C THR A 244 -36.70 16.93 14.22
N VAL A 245 -36.09 16.68 15.37
CA VAL A 245 -34.68 16.24 15.45
C VAL A 245 -34.59 14.80 14.98
N LEU A 246 -34.00 14.59 13.80
CA LEU A 246 -33.77 13.26 13.21
C LEU A 246 -32.50 12.61 13.77
N ALA A 247 -31.48 13.41 14.07
CA ALA A 247 -30.29 12.98 14.78
C ALA A 247 -29.76 14.13 15.66
N PRO A 248 -29.48 13.88 16.95
CA PRO A 248 -28.89 14.90 17.81
C PRO A 248 -27.44 15.19 17.41
N GLU A 249 -26.96 16.39 17.77
CA GLU A 249 -25.54 16.74 17.66
C GLU A 249 -24.70 15.76 18.47
N ARG A 250 -23.56 15.34 17.92
CA ARG A 250 -22.63 14.45 18.60
C ARG A 250 -21.20 14.88 18.36
N ILE A 251 -20.42 14.90 19.44
CA ILE A 251 -18.96 15.06 19.38
C ILE A 251 -18.36 13.67 19.15
N VAL A 252 -17.62 13.52 18.06
CA VAL A 252 -16.81 12.32 17.80
C VAL A 252 -15.37 12.64 18.16
N ARG A 253 -14.78 11.81 19.03
CA ARG A 253 -13.38 11.87 19.43
C ARG A 253 -12.64 10.71 18.78
N GLU A 254 -11.73 11.02 17.87
CA GLU A 254 -10.89 10.01 17.22
C GLU A 254 -9.46 10.12 17.75
N PRO A 255 -8.88 9.04 18.28
CA PRO A 255 -7.49 9.06 18.76
C PRO A 255 -6.54 9.30 17.58
N GLN A 256 -5.65 10.28 17.74
CA GLN A 256 -4.53 10.45 16.83
C GLN A 256 -3.38 9.59 17.32
N TYR A 257 -2.61 9.04 16.40
CA TYR A 257 -1.46 8.22 16.72
C TYR A 257 -0.22 8.75 16.02
N ARG A 258 0.90 8.72 16.73
CA ARG A 258 2.22 8.95 16.19
C ARG A 258 3.11 7.73 16.41
N TYR A 259 3.98 7.47 15.44
CA TYR A 259 5.04 6.47 15.61
C TYR A 259 6.21 7.08 16.38
N VAL A 260 6.54 6.46 17.50
CA VAL A 260 7.72 6.77 18.31
C VAL A 260 8.74 5.66 18.06
N VAL A 261 9.95 6.07 17.69
CA VAL A 261 11.07 5.15 17.43
C VAL A 261 12.04 5.28 18.59
N THR A 262 12.25 4.19 19.32
CA THR A 262 13.10 4.17 20.53
C THR A 262 14.29 3.24 20.30
N PRO A 263 15.53 3.66 20.61
CA PRO A 263 16.70 2.81 20.47
C PRO A 263 16.70 1.69 21.51
N ARG A 264 17.01 0.47 21.05
CA ARG A 264 17.16 -0.72 21.88
C ARG A 264 18.63 -1.13 21.98
N GLU A 265 19.10 -1.42 23.18
CA GLU A 265 20.48 -1.87 23.41
C GLU A 265 20.78 -3.23 22.76
N GLY A 266 22.00 -3.41 22.25
CA GLY A 266 22.45 -4.67 21.65
C GLY A 266 22.83 -5.73 22.69
N ARG A 267 22.11 -6.85 22.68
CA ARG A 267 22.32 -7.94 23.65
C ARG A 267 23.27 -9.03 23.17
N ARG A 268 23.22 -9.35 21.87
CA ARG A 268 24.00 -10.45 21.29
C ARG A 268 25.43 -10.03 21.02
N LYS A 269 26.37 -10.96 21.23
CA LYS A 269 27.75 -10.83 20.78
C LYS A 269 27.82 -11.14 19.29
N HIS A 270 28.54 -10.31 18.54
CA HIS A 270 28.80 -10.44 17.12
C HIS A 270 30.31 -10.60 16.90
N LEU A 271 30.68 -11.43 15.93
CA LEU A 271 32.05 -11.59 15.47
C LEU A 271 32.21 -10.88 14.13
N GLY A 272 33.25 -10.09 13.97
CA GLY A 272 33.49 -9.40 12.71
C GLY A 272 34.73 -8.52 12.73
N LEU A 273 34.76 -7.54 11.84
CA LEU A 273 35.84 -6.57 11.68
C LEU A 273 35.29 -5.16 11.88
N LEU A 274 36.16 -4.26 12.34
CA LEU A 274 35.87 -2.83 12.36
C LEU A 274 36.26 -2.21 11.02
N ALA A 275 35.41 -1.34 10.47
CA ALA A 275 35.66 -0.70 9.19
C ALA A 275 36.96 0.13 9.19
N GLN A 276 37.24 0.79 10.31
CA GLN A 276 38.45 1.59 10.51
C GLN A 276 39.72 0.73 10.53
N ASP A 277 39.67 -0.44 11.19
CA ASP A 277 40.80 -1.37 11.23
C ASP A 277 41.11 -1.91 9.81
N VAL A 278 40.07 -2.22 9.03
CA VAL A 278 40.24 -2.64 7.63
C VAL A 278 40.83 -1.49 6.79
N ARG A 279 40.31 -0.26 6.94
CA ARG A 279 40.85 0.92 6.23
C ARG A 279 42.31 1.19 6.57
N ALA A 280 42.71 1.01 7.83
CA ALA A 280 44.09 1.17 8.27
C ALA A 280 45.02 0.05 7.75
N ALA A 281 44.50 -1.14 7.50
CA ALA A 281 45.25 -2.27 6.93
C ALA A 281 45.44 -2.17 5.41
N LEU A 282 44.64 -1.34 4.72
CA LEU A 282 44.77 -1.13 3.29
C LEU A 282 46.03 -0.30 2.96
N PRO A 283 46.70 -0.59 1.82
CA PRO A 283 47.82 0.24 1.38
C PRO A 283 47.40 1.70 1.16
N PRO A 284 48.25 2.68 1.48
CA PRO A 284 47.95 4.09 1.27
C PRO A 284 47.59 4.38 -0.19
N GLY A 285 46.59 5.23 -0.42
CA GLY A 285 46.14 5.63 -1.76
C GLY A 285 45.29 4.59 -2.49
N THR A 286 44.95 3.46 -1.85
CA THR A 286 44.00 2.50 -2.43
C THR A 286 42.55 2.86 -2.15
N ASP A 287 41.69 2.59 -3.12
CA ASP A 287 40.25 2.80 -3.03
C ASP A 287 39.49 1.54 -3.46
N TYR A 288 39.34 0.61 -2.52
CA TYR A 288 38.58 -0.62 -2.75
C TYR A 288 37.18 -0.52 -2.14
N ALA A 289 36.17 -0.92 -2.92
CA ALA A 289 34.77 -0.89 -2.52
C ALA A 289 34.41 -1.77 -1.29
N MET A 290 35.37 -2.55 -0.76
CA MET A 290 35.19 -3.32 0.48
C MET A 290 34.93 -2.43 1.70
N TRP A 291 35.43 -1.19 1.68
CA TRP A 291 35.21 -0.19 2.71
C TRP A 291 34.36 0.94 2.13
N THR A 292 33.40 1.43 2.91
CA THR A 292 32.46 2.46 2.48
C THR A 292 32.27 3.53 3.54
N GLN A 293 31.87 4.73 3.12
CA GLN A 293 31.42 5.82 3.98
C GLN A 293 30.00 6.23 3.57
N ASP A 294 29.16 6.54 4.55
CA ASP A 294 27.81 7.07 4.31
C ASP A 294 27.86 8.44 3.59
N ASP A 295 28.85 9.26 3.93
CA ASP A 295 29.14 10.54 3.25
C ASP A 295 30.67 10.70 3.05
N PRO A 296 31.19 10.55 1.82
CA PRO A 296 32.62 10.69 1.54
C PRO A 296 33.19 12.10 1.79
N SER A 297 32.34 13.13 1.81
CA SER A 297 32.78 14.50 2.09
C SER A 297 33.00 14.76 3.59
N ASN A 298 32.44 13.89 4.44
CA ASN A 298 32.57 13.96 5.88
C ASN A 298 33.41 12.79 6.40
N PRO A 299 34.66 13.03 6.86
CA PRO A 299 35.54 11.95 7.34
C PRO A 299 34.99 11.24 8.60
N ASP A 300 34.16 11.93 9.38
CA ASP A 300 33.52 11.40 10.58
C ASP A 300 32.18 10.71 10.28
N SER A 301 31.80 10.62 9.00
CA SER A 301 30.61 9.86 8.60
C SER A 301 30.78 8.38 8.95
N ARG A 302 29.63 7.73 9.16
CA ARG A 302 29.60 6.32 9.49
C ARG A 302 30.27 5.52 8.39
N GLN A 303 31.15 4.61 8.81
CA GLN A 303 31.88 3.72 7.92
C GLN A 303 31.21 2.34 7.91
N GLY A 304 31.30 1.67 6.77
CA GLY A 304 30.76 0.34 6.54
C GLY A 304 31.77 -0.58 5.87
N LEU A 305 31.43 -1.86 5.84
CA LEU A 305 32.17 -2.88 5.12
C LEU A 305 31.23 -3.63 4.19
N ARG A 306 31.77 -4.10 3.05
CA ARG A 306 31.18 -5.14 2.21
C ARG A 306 31.96 -6.43 2.48
N PRO A 307 31.54 -7.26 3.45
CA PRO A 307 32.37 -8.36 3.95
C PRO A 307 32.72 -9.40 2.87
N ASP A 308 31.82 -9.60 1.90
CA ASP A 308 32.03 -10.56 0.80
C ASP A 308 33.28 -10.23 -0.04
N GLN A 309 33.68 -8.95 -0.09
CA GLN A 309 34.88 -8.51 -0.82
C GLN A 309 36.19 -8.96 -0.14
N LEU A 310 36.15 -9.36 1.13
CA LEU A 310 37.31 -9.90 1.85
C LEU A 310 37.61 -11.37 1.48
N ILE A 311 36.68 -12.05 0.80
CA ILE A 311 36.86 -13.45 0.39
C ILE A 311 38.01 -13.59 -0.62
N ALA A 312 38.13 -12.66 -1.57
CA ALA A 312 39.19 -12.72 -2.58
C ALA A 312 40.60 -12.59 -1.97
N PRO A 313 40.89 -11.61 -1.08
CA PRO A 313 42.14 -11.58 -0.34
C PRO A 313 42.39 -12.83 0.53
N LEU A 314 41.35 -13.41 1.13
CA LEU A 314 41.48 -14.66 1.90
C LEU A 314 41.88 -15.84 1.00
N ILE A 315 41.28 -15.98 -0.18
CA ILE A 315 41.66 -17.00 -1.16
C ILE A 315 43.13 -16.82 -1.56
N ARG A 316 43.54 -15.57 -1.86
CA ARG A 316 44.93 -15.27 -2.23
C ARG A 316 45.90 -15.59 -1.10
N ALA A 317 45.56 -15.24 0.14
CA ALA A 317 46.36 -15.55 1.31
C ALA A 317 46.55 -17.06 1.50
N VAL A 318 45.52 -17.86 1.27
CA VAL A 318 45.60 -19.33 1.34
C VAL A 318 46.53 -19.87 0.25
N GLN A 319 46.44 -19.37 -0.98
CA GLN A 319 47.33 -19.75 -2.08
C GLN A 319 48.81 -19.45 -1.74
N GLU A 320 49.09 -18.24 -1.22
CA GLU A 320 50.44 -17.84 -0.81
C GLU A 320 50.96 -18.70 0.35
N LEU A 321 50.08 -19.03 1.31
CA LEU A 321 50.42 -19.91 2.42
C LEU A 321 50.76 -21.33 1.92
N THR A 322 50.00 -21.88 0.97
CA THR A 322 50.28 -23.20 0.38
C THR A 322 51.65 -23.25 -0.28
N VAL A 323 52.04 -22.21 -1.04
CA VAL A 323 53.37 -22.13 -1.65
C VAL A 323 54.46 -22.13 -0.58
N ARG A 324 54.32 -21.31 0.47
CA ARG A 324 55.30 -21.26 1.57
C ARG A 324 55.42 -22.59 2.30
N VAL A 325 54.32 -23.31 2.52
CA VAL A 325 54.34 -24.64 3.15
C VAL A 325 55.11 -25.63 2.28
N GLN A 326 54.83 -25.69 0.97
CA GLN A 326 55.55 -26.57 0.05
C GLN A 326 57.06 -26.29 0.02
N GLU A 327 57.45 -25.02 0.02
CA GLU A 327 58.86 -24.62 0.10
C GLU A 327 59.52 -25.05 1.41
N LEU A 328 58.80 -24.99 2.53
CA LEU A 328 59.30 -25.43 3.83
C LEU A 328 59.43 -26.95 3.90
N GLU A 329 58.44 -27.69 3.40
CA GLU A 329 58.47 -29.15 3.33
C GLU A 329 59.60 -29.65 2.44
N ALA A 330 59.82 -29.00 1.28
CA ALA A 330 60.93 -29.34 0.39
C ALA A 330 62.32 -29.06 1.00
N LYS A 331 62.43 -28.10 1.92
CA LYS A 331 63.68 -27.83 2.67
C LYS A 331 63.90 -28.80 3.82
N ALA A 332 62.82 -29.42 4.32
CA ALA A 332 62.87 -30.38 5.41
C ALA A 332 63.07 -31.84 4.94
N ALA A 333 62.89 -32.09 3.64
CA ALA A 333 63.17 -33.36 2.96
C ALA A 333 64.63 -33.46 2.52
#